data_AF-A0A2A5WUS4-F1
#
_entry.id   AF-A0A2A5WUS4-F1
#
_cell.length_a   1.000
_cell.length_b   1.000
_cell.length_c   1.000
_cell.angle_alpha   90.00
_cell.angle_beta   90.00
_cell.angle_gamma   90.00
#
_symmetry.space_group_name_H-M   'P 1'
#
loop_
_entity.id
_entity.type
_entity.pdbx_description
1 polymer ?
#
loop_
_entity_poly.entity_id
_entity_poly.type
_entity_poly.pdbx_seq_one_letter_code
_entity_poly.pdbx_strand_id
1 'polypeptide(L)'
;MINGTPVSFLVDTGATVVAMNLPTARRLGLDVTDAQREKVATAGGIVESWEVLVDRIQVGSVSVVNAKTAVMDGNYPEDILLGMSFLDQL
;
A
#
# COMPACT_ATOMS: atom_id res chain seq x y z
N MET A 1 7.56 0.50 -8.82
CA MET A 1 7.52 -0.98 -8.87
C MET A 1 7.23 -1.50 -7.48
N ILE A 2 6.50 -2.59 -7.39
CA ILE A 2 6.27 -3.35 -6.15
C ILE A 2 6.75 -4.77 -6.41
N ASN A 3 7.71 -5.25 -5.63
CA ASN A 3 8.32 -6.58 -5.80
C ASN A 3 8.74 -6.90 -7.25
N GLY A 4 9.26 -5.90 -7.97
CA GLY A 4 9.67 -6.04 -9.37
C GLY A 4 8.53 -5.95 -10.39
N THR A 5 7.28 -5.80 -9.97
CA THR A 5 6.14 -5.55 -10.85
C THR A 5 5.95 -4.05 -11.10
N PRO A 6 5.88 -3.58 -12.36
CA PRO A 6 5.54 -2.20 -12.68
C PRO A 6 4.12 -1.85 -12.23
N VAL A 7 3.97 -0.70 -11.57
CA VAL A 7 2.68 -0.16 -11.11
C VAL A 7 2.72 1.37 -11.19
N SER A 8 1.55 1.98 -11.24
CA SER A 8 1.38 3.43 -11.06
C SER A 8 1.11 3.75 -9.60
N PHE A 9 1.62 4.89 -9.15
CA PHE A 9 1.36 5.42 -7.82
C PHE A 9 0.73 6.81 -7.92
N LEU A 10 -0.15 7.11 -6.98
CA LEU A 10 -0.60 8.46 -6.67
C LEU A 10 0.12 8.93 -5.40
N VAL A 11 0.82 10.07 -5.47
CA VAL A 11 1.41 10.69 -4.28
C VAL A 11 0.29 11.23 -3.40
N ASP A 12 0.25 10.79 -2.14
CA ASP A 12 -0.80 11.19 -1.20
C ASP A 12 -0.20 11.51 0.18
N THR A 13 -0.08 12.80 0.50
CA THR A 13 0.41 13.27 1.81
C THR A 13 -0.61 13.08 2.95
N GLY A 14 -1.86 12.74 2.62
CA GLY A 14 -2.89 12.37 3.59
C GLY A 14 -2.77 10.90 4.05
N ALA A 15 -2.09 10.05 3.29
CA ALA A 15 -1.83 8.67 3.66
C ALA A 15 -0.55 8.55 4.51
N THR A 16 -0.63 7.85 5.65
CA THR A 16 0.55 7.61 6.50
C THR A 16 1.49 6.56 5.91
N VAL A 17 0.92 5.48 5.36
CA VAL A 17 1.64 4.35 4.76
C VAL A 17 1.29 4.20 3.29
N VAL A 18 2.00 3.33 2.56
CA VAL A 18 1.54 2.91 1.23
C VAL A 18 0.19 2.21 1.38
N ALA A 19 -0.77 2.53 0.52
CA ALA A 19 -2.11 1.94 0.58
C ALA A 19 -2.60 1.45 -0.78
N MET A 20 -3.28 0.31 -0.80
CA MET A 20 -3.91 -0.25 -1.99
C MET A 20 -5.15 -1.06 -1.63
N ASN A 21 -6.00 -1.33 -2.62
CA ASN A 21 -7.15 -2.21 -2.44
C ASN A 21 -6.74 -3.70 -2.51
N LEU A 22 -7.58 -4.58 -1.93
CA LEU A 22 -7.37 -6.01 -1.89
C LEU A 22 -7.26 -6.67 -3.29
N PRO A 23 -8.07 -6.31 -4.31
CA PRO A 23 -7.90 -6.83 -5.67
C PRO A 23 -6.50 -6.53 -6.25
N THR A 24 -5.96 -5.34 -6.02
CA THR A 24 -4.63 -4.93 -6.48
C THR A 24 -3.55 -5.72 -5.75
N ALA A 25 -3.65 -5.87 -4.43
CA ALA A 25 -2.73 -6.69 -3.66
C ALA A 25 -2.66 -8.13 -4.18
N ARG A 26 -3.83 -8.75 -4.45
CA ARG A 26 -3.93 -10.09 -5.06
C ARG A 26 -3.31 -10.15 -6.46
N ARG A 27 -3.55 -9.15 -7.30
CA ARG A 27 -2.93 -9.05 -8.64
C ARG A 27 -1.41 -8.96 -8.58
N LEU A 28 -0.89 -8.33 -7.52
CA LEU A 28 0.55 -8.23 -7.24
C LEU A 28 1.12 -9.46 -6.53
N GLY A 29 0.30 -10.48 -6.24
CA GLY A 29 0.73 -11.69 -5.54
C GLY A 29 1.05 -11.47 -4.07
N LEU A 30 0.55 -10.40 -3.46
CA LEU A 30 0.72 -10.15 -2.02
C LEU A 30 -0.23 -11.05 -1.23
N ASP A 31 0.32 -11.77 -0.27
CA ASP A 31 -0.45 -12.60 0.65
C ASP A 31 -0.95 -11.77 1.84
N VAL A 32 -2.26 -11.78 2.05
CA VAL A 32 -2.94 -11.10 3.17
C VAL A 32 -3.59 -12.10 4.13
N THR A 33 -3.48 -13.40 3.86
CA THR A 33 -4.30 -14.44 4.51
C THR A 33 -3.97 -14.55 6.00
N ASP A 34 -2.68 -14.44 6.33
CA ASP A 34 -2.16 -14.49 7.71
C ASP A 34 -1.85 -13.09 8.27
N ALA A 35 -2.19 -12.03 7.52
CA ALA A 35 -1.94 -10.66 7.94
C ALA A 35 -2.90 -10.24 9.06
N GLN A 36 -2.41 -9.39 9.97
CA GLN A 36 -3.23 -8.82 11.03
C GLN A 36 -4.31 -7.92 10.42
N ARG A 37 -5.59 -8.19 10.76
CA ARG A 37 -6.71 -7.35 10.36
C ARG A 37 -6.75 -6.10 11.24
N GLU A 38 -6.88 -4.95 10.61
CA GLU A 38 -6.92 -3.64 11.25
C GLU A 38 -8.05 -2.78 10.68
N LYS A 39 -8.33 -1.66 11.35
CA LYS A 39 -9.24 -0.63 10.86
C LYS A 39 -8.46 0.63 10.54
N VAL A 40 -8.64 1.13 9.32
CA VAL A 40 -8.00 2.36 8.84
C VAL A 40 -9.06 3.42 8.59
N ALA A 41 -8.78 4.64 9.05
CA ALA A 41 -9.58 5.80 8.72
C ALA A 41 -9.16 6.34 7.34
N THR A 42 -10.11 6.49 6.44
CA THR A 42 -9.93 7.08 5.11
C THR A 42 -10.84 8.30 4.95
N ALA A 43 -10.67 9.04 3.86
CA ALA A 43 -11.60 10.11 3.50
C ALA A 43 -13.05 9.61 3.30
N GLY A 44 -13.23 8.34 2.92
CA GLY A 44 -14.55 7.72 2.75
C GLY A 44 -15.13 7.10 4.02
N GLY A 45 -14.42 7.18 5.15
CA GLY A 45 -14.79 6.57 6.42
C GLY A 45 -13.83 5.47 6.86
N ILE A 46 -14.23 4.71 7.89
CA ILE A 46 -13.41 3.62 8.44
C ILE A 46 -13.64 2.35 7.61
N VAL A 47 -12.54 1.75 7.16
CA VAL A 47 -12.55 0.49 6.39
C VAL A 47 -11.72 -0.58 7.10
N GLU A 48 -12.07 -1.84 6.86
CA GLU A 48 -11.21 -2.96 7.25
C GLU A 48 -9.99 -3.02 6.32
N SER A 49 -8.86 -3.42 6.87
CA SER A 49 -7.60 -3.51 6.16
C SER A 49 -6.69 -4.58 6.76
N TRP A 50 -5.62 -4.90 6.05
CA TRP A 50 -4.53 -5.74 6.53
C TRP A 50 -3.22 -4.98 6.38
N GLU A 51 -2.37 -5.00 7.41
CA GLU A 51 -0.99 -4.55 7.25
C GLU A 51 -0.16 -5.69 6.68
N VAL A 52 0.48 -5.46 5.54
CA VAL A 52 1.46 -6.38 4.94
C VAL A 52 2.81 -5.70 4.81
N LEU A 53 3.87 -6.50 4.88
CA LEU A 53 5.22 -6.06 4.57
C LEU A 53 5.51 -6.40 3.10
N VAL A 54 5.75 -5.36 2.32
CA VAL A 54 6.17 -5.51 0.93
C VAL A 54 7.69 -5.51 0.87
N ASP A 55 8.29 -6.57 0.32
CA ASP A 55 9.74 -6.76 0.27
C ASP A 55 10.48 -5.55 -0.31
N ARG A 56 9.96 -4.98 -1.41
CA ARG A 56 10.53 -3.80 -2.03
C ARG A 56 9.51 -2.95 -2.76
N ILE A 57 9.48 -1.66 -2.43
CA ILE A 57 8.81 -0.60 -3.20
C ILE A 57 9.88 0.32 -3.77
N GLN A 58 9.80 0.58 -5.08
CA GLN A 58 10.76 1.43 -5.78
C GLN A 58 10.06 2.50 -6.63
N VAL A 59 10.49 3.75 -6.47
CA VAL A 59 10.06 4.89 -7.27
C VAL A 59 11.31 5.65 -7.72
N GLY A 60 11.59 5.66 -9.03
CA GLY A 60 12.83 6.21 -9.56
C GLY A 60 14.06 5.54 -8.95
N SER A 61 14.96 6.35 -8.35
CA SER A 61 16.15 5.90 -7.66
C SER A 61 15.92 5.50 -6.19
N VAL A 62 14.76 5.81 -5.61
CA VAL A 62 14.47 5.52 -4.20
C VAL A 62 13.83 4.15 -4.07
N SER A 63 14.35 3.37 -3.12
CA SER A 63 13.88 2.01 -2.84
C SER A 63 13.72 1.83 -1.33
N VAL A 64 12.52 1.45 -0.91
CA VAL A 64 12.20 1.09 0.48
C VAL A 64 12.01 -0.41 0.56
N VAL A 65 12.68 -1.04 1.53
CA VAL A 65 12.57 -2.49 1.79
C VAL A 65 11.71 -2.73 3.03
N ASN A 66 11.03 -3.88 3.07
CA ASN A 66 10.08 -4.22 4.14
C ASN A 66 9.07 -3.09 4.40
N ALA A 67 8.52 -2.54 3.31
CA ALA A 67 7.65 -1.39 3.35
C ALA A 67 6.28 -1.79 3.92
N LYS A 68 5.89 -1.13 5.02
CA LYS A 68 4.53 -1.25 5.58
C LYS A 68 3.52 -0.77 4.55
N THR A 69 2.56 -1.63 4.25
CA THR A 69 1.53 -1.37 3.25
C THR A 69 0.17 -1.77 3.81
N ALA A 70 -0.77 -0.84 3.80
CA ALA A 70 -2.16 -1.10 4.13
C ALA A 70 -2.89 -1.65 2.89
N VAL A 71 -3.46 -2.85 3.03
CA VAL A 71 -4.34 -3.44 2.02
C VAL A 71 -5.76 -3.28 2.51
N MET A 72 -6.56 -2.44 1.87
CA MET A 72 -7.95 -2.15 2.26
C MET A 72 -8.91 -3.17 1.64
N ASP A 73 -9.92 -3.59 2.39
CA ASP A 73 -11.01 -4.38 1.83
C ASP A 73 -11.83 -3.55 0.81
N GLY A 74 -12.41 -4.24 -0.17
CA GLY A 74 -13.14 -3.62 -1.28
C GLY A 74 -12.24 -3.15 -2.43
N ASN A 75 -12.75 -2.18 -3.21
CA ASN A 75 -12.15 -1.76 -4.49
C ASN A 75 -11.46 -0.38 -4.43
N TYR A 76 -11.41 0.26 -3.27
CA TYR A 76 -10.79 1.56 -3.08
C TYR A 76 -9.57 1.46 -2.15
N PRO A 77 -8.53 2.29 -2.36
CA PRO A 77 -8.37 3.24 -3.47
C PRO A 77 -8.17 2.54 -4.83
N GLU A 78 -8.51 3.22 -5.94
CA GLU A 78 -8.31 2.68 -7.31
C GLU A 78 -6.82 2.70 -7.70
N ASP A 79 -6.13 3.79 -7.36
CA ASP A 79 -4.69 3.93 -7.47
C ASP A 79 -3.98 3.47 -6.20
N ILE A 80 -2.74 3.00 -6.33
CA ILE A 80 -1.87 2.73 -5.18
C ILE A 80 -1.39 4.08 -4.63
N LEU A 81 -1.69 4.35 -3.37
CA LEU A 81 -1.32 5.60 -2.71
C LEU A 81 0.09 5.47 -2.12
N LEU A 82 0.93 6.45 -2.42
CA LEU A 82 2.28 6.58 -1.87
C LEU A 82 2.23 7.56 -0.69
N GLY A 83 2.12 7.01 0.51
CA GLY A 83 2.01 7.77 1.75
C GLY A 83 3.34 8.26 2.30
N MET A 84 3.25 9.04 3.39
CA MET A 84 4.37 9.71 4.05
C MET A 84 5.52 8.78 4.44
N SER A 85 5.25 7.55 4.89
CA SER A 85 6.31 6.57 5.23
C SER A 85 7.29 6.28 4.10
N PHE A 86 6.86 6.41 2.84
CA PHE A 86 7.74 6.32 1.68
C PHE A 86 8.30 7.69 1.33
N LEU A 87 7.48 8.74 1.34
CA LEU A 87 7.89 10.09 0.97
C LEU A 87 9.01 10.64 1.88
N ASP A 88 9.03 10.25 3.15
CA ASP A 88 10.08 10.60 4.11
C ASP A 88 11.45 9.95 3.79
N GLN A 89 11.50 9.05 2.79
CA GLN A 89 12.73 8.42 2.29
C GLN A 89 13.27 9.07 1.00
N LEU A 90 12.56 10.06 0.45
CA LEU A 90 12.99 10.86 -0.71
C LEU A 90 14.01 11.93 -0.28
#